data_AF-A0A1E3B657-F1
#
_entry.id   AF-A0A1E3B657-F1
#
_cell.length_a   1.000
_cell.length_b   1.000
_cell.length_c   1.000
_cell.angle_alpha   90.00
_cell.angle_beta   90.00
_cell.angle_gamma   90.00
#
_symmetry.space_group_name_H-M   'P 1'
#
loop_
_entity.id
_entity.type
_entity.pdbx_description
1 polymer ?
#
loop_
_entity_poly.entity_id
_entity_poly.type
_entity_poly.pdbx_seq_one_letter_code
_entity_poly.pdbx_strand_id
1 'polypeptide(L)'
;MASMGALYPYGHLLRSTRAGVTFVPRRTLTYTPRRAQADNSNNGNNENPSKPSALSSIRNFFGFGGKPSDAPKPTITRRANAPPKREGSLSADSIFAEDEATPKLIASGRTPGRRPTTEQPAEGEEEEQDVSLETRNRENMQAALDPRPQARTRWERKMVVREIRRRGRLSKTEQVMRTERESLSKSHWFKTSIKKLGPLARQIAGKNIDEAILQMRFSKKKAAKDVLEHLQHAKNVAVVRSGMGLGAAAGDEAQKPISIVSKSGERKTITDPTSIYISQAWVNRGPYGVDYDHRARGQINLLRPPYTSLSVLLKEEHTRIREWQDRENTAQRKRKTHLWTQLPDRKISAQNQYYSW
;
A
#
# COMPACT_ATOMS: atom_id res chain seq x y z
N MET A 1 20.75 27.03 29.52
CA MET A 1 19.47 26.41 29.93
C MET A 1 18.37 27.44 29.67
N ALA A 2 17.64 27.26 28.58
CA ALA A 2 16.47 28.09 28.26
C ALA A 2 15.46 27.15 27.58
N SER A 3 14.28 27.04 28.19
CA SER A 3 13.17 26.25 27.65
C SER A 3 12.35 27.18 26.76
N MET A 4 12.40 26.95 25.45
CA MET A 4 11.48 27.62 24.52
C MET A 4 10.18 26.81 24.52
N GLY A 5 9.17 27.38 25.17
CA GLY A 5 7.82 26.84 25.26
C GLY A 5 7.13 26.89 23.91
N ALA A 6 6.60 25.75 23.47
CA ALA A 6 5.64 25.69 22.38
C ALA A 6 4.26 26.08 22.93
N LEU A 7 3.75 27.22 22.46
CA LEU A 7 2.37 27.66 22.62
C LEU A 7 1.46 26.71 21.83
N TYR A 8 0.55 26.02 22.53
CA TYR A 8 -0.52 25.26 21.90
C TYR A 8 -1.74 26.17 21.67
N PRO A 9 -2.30 26.25 20.46
CA PRO A 9 -3.56 26.92 20.21
C PRO A 9 -4.71 25.93 20.41
N TYR A 10 -5.09 25.68 21.66
CA TYR A 10 -6.38 25.08 21.96
C TYR A 10 -7.05 25.89 23.06
N GLY A 11 -8.20 26.48 22.70
CA GLY A 11 -8.94 27.45 23.48
C GLY A 11 -9.24 27.00 24.90
N HIS A 12 -9.14 27.98 25.79
CA HIS A 12 -9.65 27.93 27.15
C HIS A 12 -11.11 27.47 27.18
N LEU A 13 -11.34 26.21 27.55
CA LEU A 13 -12.63 25.81 28.10
C LEU A 13 -12.63 26.12 29.60
N LEU A 14 -13.36 27.18 29.90
CA LEU A 14 -13.91 27.61 31.17
C LEU A 14 -13.93 26.52 32.26
N ARG A 15 -13.12 26.75 33.29
CA ARG A 15 -13.17 26.05 34.57
C ARG A 15 -14.40 26.55 35.35
N SER A 16 -15.53 25.88 35.23
CA SER A 16 -16.63 26.06 36.18
C SER A 16 -16.33 25.27 37.44
N THR A 17 -16.19 25.98 38.54
CA THR A 17 -16.08 25.49 39.92
C THR A 17 -17.36 24.74 40.33
N ARG A 18 -17.23 23.49 40.79
CA ARG A 18 -18.15 22.91 41.78
C ARG A 18 -17.37 22.07 42.79
N ALA A 19 -17.61 22.38 44.06
CA ALA A 19 -17.07 21.72 45.22
C ALA A 19 -17.78 20.38 45.48
N GLY A 20 -17.03 19.43 46.04
CA GLY A 20 -17.52 18.39 46.96
C GLY A 20 -18.41 17.29 46.38
N VAL A 21 -17.81 16.13 46.04
CA VAL A 21 -18.42 14.82 46.30
C VAL A 21 -17.32 13.83 46.69
N THR A 22 -17.20 13.56 47.99
CA THR A 22 -16.50 12.40 48.55
C THR A 22 -17.49 11.23 48.64
N PHE A 23 -17.53 10.36 47.63
CA PHE A 23 -18.14 9.04 47.82
C PHE A 23 -17.64 8.06 46.75
N VAL A 24 -16.81 7.10 47.17
CA VAL A 24 -16.36 5.96 46.35
C VAL A 24 -17.02 4.71 46.91
N PRO A 25 -18.06 4.15 46.27
CA PRO A 25 -18.51 2.81 46.61
C PRO A 25 -17.60 1.78 45.96
N ARG A 26 -16.80 1.09 46.79
CA ARG A 26 -16.20 -0.19 46.45
C ARG A 26 -17.33 -1.17 46.14
N ARG A 27 -17.43 -1.65 44.89
CA ARG A 27 -18.29 -2.80 44.57
C ARG A 27 -17.46 -4.07 44.56
N THR A 28 -17.90 -4.95 45.44
CA THR A 28 -17.50 -6.32 45.69
C THR A 28 -17.71 -7.20 44.47
N LEU A 29 -16.76 -8.12 44.26
CA LEU A 29 -16.87 -9.23 43.33
C LEU A 29 -18.02 -10.15 43.75
N THR A 30 -19.04 -10.29 42.92
CA THR A 30 -19.99 -11.40 43.01
C THR A 30 -19.78 -12.33 41.83
N TYR A 31 -19.23 -13.49 42.15
CA TYR A 31 -19.03 -14.66 41.31
C TYR A 31 -20.39 -15.32 41.04
N THR A 32 -20.73 -15.55 39.77
CA THR A 32 -21.87 -16.41 39.37
C THR A 32 -21.33 -17.67 38.70
N PRO A 33 -21.54 -18.87 39.26
CA PRO A 33 -21.31 -20.11 38.55
C PRO A 33 -22.54 -20.44 37.68
N ARG A 34 -22.35 -20.61 36.36
CA ARG A 34 -23.35 -21.31 35.54
C ARG A 34 -22.92 -22.76 35.37
N ARG A 35 -23.65 -23.62 36.07
CA ARG A 35 -23.59 -25.09 36.00
C ARG A 35 -24.42 -25.55 34.78
N ALA A 36 -23.85 -26.44 34.00
CA ALA A 36 -24.53 -27.18 32.96
C ALA A 36 -25.53 -28.17 33.56
N GLN A 37 -26.69 -28.33 32.93
CA GLN A 37 -27.49 -29.54 33.02
C GLN A 37 -28.20 -29.78 31.69
N ALA A 38 -27.94 -30.97 31.16
CA ALA A 38 -28.76 -31.65 30.18
C ALA A 38 -30.03 -32.15 30.88
N ASP A 39 -31.18 -32.10 30.20
CA ASP A 39 -31.88 -33.32 29.78
C ASP A 39 -33.14 -32.99 28.94
N ASN A 40 -33.10 -33.58 27.74
CA ASN A 40 -34.17 -34.23 26.99
C ASN A 40 -35.62 -34.19 27.55
N SER A 41 -36.59 -33.69 26.77
CA SER A 41 -37.59 -34.53 26.06
C SER A 41 -38.90 -33.79 25.67
N ASN A 42 -39.25 -34.03 24.40
CA ASN A 42 -40.57 -34.22 23.77
C ASN A 42 -41.69 -33.15 23.70
N ASN A 43 -41.90 -32.76 22.43
CA ASN A 43 -43.13 -32.87 21.62
C ASN A 43 -44.15 -31.72 21.60
N GLY A 44 -44.45 -31.28 20.38
CA GLY A 44 -45.44 -30.24 20.07
C GLY A 44 -45.34 -29.79 18.62
N ASN A 45 -46.02 -30.53 17.74
CA ASN A 45 -46.20 -30.32 16.30
C ASN A 45 -46.39 -28.85 15.90
N ASN A 46 -45.66 -28.42 14.87
CA ASN A 46 -46.19 -27.45 13.91
C ASN A 46 -45.52 -27.61 12.53
N GLU A 47 -46.34 -27.95 11.54
CA GLU A 47 -45.97 -28.28 10.18
C GLU A 47 -45.53 -27.02 9.42
N ASN A 48 -44.36 -27.08 8.78
CA ASN A 48 -43.91 -26.09 7.80
C ASN A 48 -43.57 -26.83 6.49
N PRO A 49 -44.04 -26.36 5.32
CA PRO A 49 -43.82 -27.04 4.06
C PRO A 49 -42.35 -26.94 3.62
N SER A 50 -41.73 -28.10 3.40
CA SER A 50 -40.34 -28.25 2.98
C SER A 50 -40.15 -27.90 1.49
N LYS A 51 -39.11 -27.12 1.21
CA LYS A 51 -38.61 -26.83 -0.14
C LYS A 51 -37.95 -28.09 -0.70
N PRO A 52 -38.10 -28.42 -2.00
CA PRO A 52 -37.51 -29.63 -2.56
C PRO A 52 -35.97 -29.52 -2.65
N SER A 53 -35.30 -30.56 -2.19
CA SER A 53 -33.85 -30.72 -2.15
C SER A 53 -33.28 -31.21 -3.49
N ALA A 54 -32.12 -30.66 -3.85
CA ALA A 54 -31.42 -30.85 -5.12
C ALA A 54 -30.64 -32.18 -5.23
N LEU A 55 -31.27 -33.31 -4.88
CA LEU A 55 -30.64 -34.65 -4.96
C LEU A 55 -31.56 -35.75 -5.54
N SER A 56 -32.59 -35.39 -6.30
CA SER A 56 -33.44 -36.36 -7.02
C SER A 56 -32.89 -36.78 -8.41
N SER A 57 -31.71 -36.31 -8.82
CA SER A 57 -31.16 -36.54 -10.17
C SER A 57 -30.14 -37.67 -10.29
N ILE A 58 -30.07 -38.62 -9.34
CA ILE A 58 -29.07 -39.73 -9.38
C ILE A 58 -29.76 -41.12 -9.34
N ARG A 59 -30.99 -41.24 -9.85
CA ARG A 59 -31.67 -42.56 -9.95
C ARG A 59 -31.81 -43.14 -11.36
N ASN A 60 -31.27 -42.47 -12.38
CA ASN A 60 -31.32 -42.98 -13.77
C ASN A 60 -29.95 -43.44 -14.32
N PHE A 61 -28.92 -43.61 -13.48
CA PHE A 61 -27.58 -43.95 -13.96
C PHE A 61 -27.10 -45.38 -13.64
N PHE A 62 -27.86 -46.18 -12.89
CA PHE A 62 -27.54 -47.59 -12.65
C PHE A 62 -28.80 -48.47 -12.58
N GLY A 63 -28.96 -49.37 -13.55
CA GLY A 63 -30.01 -50.40 -13.64
C GLY A 63 -30.09 -50.94 -15.07
N PHE A 64 -29.33 -51.98 -15.44
CA PHE A 64 -29.77 -53.38 -15.40
C PHE A 64 -31.30 -53.58 -15.52
N GLY A 65 -31.72 -54.09 -16.69
CA GLY A 65 -32.88 -54.97 -16.84
C GLY A 65 -34.27 -54.32 -16.81
N GLY A 66 -34.79 -53.92 -17.97
CA GLY A 66 -36.21 -53.59 -18.17
C GLY A 66 -36.58 -53.56 -19.65
N LYS A 67 -37.61 -54.33 -20.04
CA LYS A 67 -38.05 -54.64 -21.41
C LYS A 67 -38.49 -53.40 -22.23
N PRO A 68 -38.41 -53.44 -23.58
CA PRO A 68 -38.72 -52.29 -24.43
C PRO A 68 -40.24 -52.06 -24.51
N SER A 69 -40.66 -50.81 -24.35
CA SER A 69 -42.00 -50.36 -24.75
C SER A 69 -41.90 -49.64 -26.09
N ASP A 70 -42.79 -50.01 -27.01
CA ASP A 70 -42.99 -49.36 -28.30
C ASP A 70 -43.48 -47.92 -28.09
N ALA A 71 -42.55 -46.98 -28.12
CA ALA A 71 -42.85 -45.56 -28.26
C ALA A 71 -41.99 -45.00 -29.41
N PRO A 72 -42.59 -44.31 -30.41
CA PRO A 72 -41.85 -43.78 -31.54
C PRO A 72 -40.84 -42.73 -31.08
N LYS A 73 -39.55 -42.95 -31.40
CA LYS A 73 -38.46 -42.00 -31.13
C LYS A 73 -38.76 -40.66 -31.82
N PRO A 74 -38.68 -39.51 -31.12
CA PRO A 74 -38.86 -38.23 -31.76
C PRO A 74 -37.69 -37.94 -32.71
N THR A 75 -37.99 -37.77 -33.99
CA THR A 75 -37.02 -37.36 -35.02
C THR A 75 -36.62 -35.90 -34.77
N ILE A 76 -35.39 -35.69 -34.29
CA ILE A 76 -34.80 -34.36 -34.13
C ILE A 76 -34.37 -33.86 -35.52
N THR A 77 -35.18 -33.02 -36.16
CA THR A 77 -34.93 -32.44 -37.49
C THR A 77 -34.31 -31.04 -37.46
N ARG A 78 -33.64 -30.64 -36.37
CA ARG A 78 -32.92 -29.34 -36.35
C ARG A 78 -31.44 -29.53 -36.61
N ARG A 79 -31.04 -29.36 -37.88
CA ARG A 79 -29.68 -28.95 -38.22
C ARG A 79 -29.45 -27.54 -37.66
N ALA A 80 -28.44 -27.36 -36.83
CA ALA A 80 -28.04 -26.04 -36.36
C ALA A 80 -27.40 -25.28 -37.54
N ASN A 81 -28.12 -24.31 -38.11
CA ASN A 81 -27.53 -23.38 -39.07
C ASN A 81 -26.62 -22.41 -38.31
N ALA A 82 -25.37 -22.28 -38.73
CA ALA A 82 -24.45 -21.27 -38.22
C ALA A 82 -25.01 -19.86 -38.51
N PRO A 83 -24.89 -18.90 -37.58
CA PRO A 83 -25.34 -17.53 -37.84
C PRO A 83 -24.56 -16.94 -39.01
N PRO A 84 -25.22 -16.17 -39.91
CA PRO A 84 -24.53 -15.54 -41.04
C PRO A 84 -23.47 -14.57 -40.53
N LYS A 85 -22.27 -14.64 -41.12
CA LYS A 85 -21.21 -13.66 -40.87
C LYS A 85 -21.68 -12.30 -41.37
N ARG A 86 -21.79 -11.32 -40.47
CA ARG A 86 -21.95 -9.92 -40.83
C ARG A 86 -20.60 -9.41 -41.35
N GLU A 87 -20.44 -9.37 -42.66
CA GLU A 87 -19.38 -8.61 -43.29
C GLU A 87 -19.74 -7.12 -43.17
N GLY A 88 -18.87 -6.35 -42.52
CA GLY A 88 -19.07 -4.91 -42.37
C GLY A 88 -18.75 -4.21 -43.68
N SER A 89 -19.76 -3.72 -44.40
CA SER A 89 -19.56 -2.71 -45.43
C SER A 89 -19.25 -1.36 -44.74
N LEU A 90 -18.28 -0.63 -45.29
CA LEU A 90 -17.94 0.71 -44.83
C LEU A 90 -19.14 1.62 -45.10
N SER A 91 -19.86 2.01 -44.05
CA SER A 91 -20.89 3.05 -44.12
C SER A 91 -20.22 4.40 -44.32
N ALA A 92 -20.96 5.35 -44.89
CA ALA A 92 -20.50 6.71 -45.20
C ALA A 92 -20.03 7.54 -43.98
N ASP A 93 -20.13 6.98 -42.77
CA ASP A 93 -19.62 7.56 -41.52
C ASP A 93 -18.26 6.96 -41.10
N SER A 94 -17.56 6.26 -42.00
CA SER A 94 -16.26 5.67 -41.70
C SER A 94 -15.18 6.74 -41.61
N ILE A 95 -14.39 6.67 -40.53
CA ILE A 95 -13.28 7.57 -40.18
C ILE A 95 -12.13 7.60 -41.21
N PHE A 96 -12.19 6.76 -42.25
CA PHE A 96 -11.21 6.67 -43.35
C PHE A 96 -11.72 7.28 -44.68
N ALA A 97 -12.94 7.81 -44.72
CA ALA A 97 -13.43 8.56 -45.88
C ALA A 97 -12.99 10.04 -45.76
N GLU A 98 -11.68 10.27 -45.83
CA GLU A 98 -11.11 11.62 -45.97
C GLU A 98 -10.94 11.91 -47.46
N ASP A 99 -11.97 12.54 -48.06
CA ASP A 99 -11.87 13.55 -49.13
C ASP A 99 -13.19 13.61 -49.91
N GLU A 100 -14.12 14.47 -49.47
CA GLU A 100 -14.94 15.25 -50.38
C GLU A 100 -15.66 16.37 -49.62
N ALA A 101 -15.28 17.60 -49.96
CA ALA A 101 -15.92 18.81 -49.48
C ALA A 101 -17.32 18.95 -50.10
N THR A 102 -18.36 19.04 -49.27
CA THR A 102 -19.35 20.15 -49.26
C THR A 102 -20.55 19.85 -48.34
N PRO A 103 -21.22 20.90 -47.79
CA PRO A 103 -22.22 20.75 -46.74
C PRO A 103 -23.63 20.54 -47.30
N LYS A 104 -24.45 19.73 -46.63
CA LYS A 104 -25.92 19.77 -46.74
C LYS A 104 -26.57 19.88 -45.37
N LEU A 105 -26.96 21.11 -45.04
CA LEU A 105 -28.05 21.45 -44.11
C LEU A 105 -29.37 20.98 -44.80
N ILE A 106 -30.41 20.43 -44.18
CA ILE A 106 -31.40 20.90 -43.16
C ILE A 106 -32.23 19.61 -42.83
N ALA A 107 -32.73 19.29 -41.62
CA ALA A 107 -33.96 19.81 -41.01
C ALA A 107 -34.21 19.24 -39.60
N SER A 108 -34.62 20.13 -38.69
CA SER A 108 -35.36 19.88 -37.44
C SER A 108 -34.87 18.72 -36.55
N GLY A 109 -33.77 18.95 -35.83
CA GLY A 109 -33.35 18.11 -34.71
C GLY A 109 -32.51 18.93 -33.76
N ARG A 110 -32.87 18.91 -32.48
CA ARG A 110 -32.26 19.63 -31.36
C ARG A 110 -30.73 19.55 -31.43
N THR A 111 -30.06 20.66 -31.73
CA THR A 111 -28.60 20.73 -31.81
C THR A 111 -27.98 20.38 -30.45
N PRO A 112 -27.16 19.31 -30.33
CA PRO A 112 -26.25 19.21 -29.20
C PRO A 112 -25.27 20.37 -29.32
N GLY A 113 -25.10 21.12 -28.23
CA GLY A 113 -24.17 22.24 -28.19
C GLY A 113 -22.80 21.82 -28.72
N ARG A 114 -22.29 22.58 -29.69
CA ARG A 114 -20.94 22.49 -30.22
C ARG A 114 -19.97 22.37 -29.03
N ARG A 115 -19.36 21.20 -28.86
CA ARG A 115 -18.16 21.06 -28.03
C ARG A 115 -17.13 22.00 -28.67
N PRO A 116 -16.55 22.97 -27.95
CA PRO A 116 -15.48 23.77 -28.52
C PRO A 116 -14.40 22.79 -28.98
N THR A 117 -14.04 22.93 -30.24
CA THR A 117 -12.89 22.27 -30.85
C THR A 117 -11.72 22.47 -29.90
N THR A 118 -11.15 21.37 -29.40
CA THR A 118 -9.87 21.41 -28.72
C THR A 118 -8.86 21.96 -29.73
N GLU A 119 -8.62 23.26 -29.64
CA GLU A 119 -7.47 23.90 -30.22
C GLU A 119 -6.24 23.10 -29.76
N GLN A 120 -5.35 22.84 -30.71
CA GLN A 120 -4.04 22.27 -30.44
C GLN A 120 -3.44 23.04 -29.26
N PRO A 121 -2.92 22.37 -28.21
CA PRO A 121 -2.33 23.09 -27.09
C PRO A 121 -1.14 23.87 -27.65
N ALA A 122 -1.30 25.19 -27.72
CA ALA A 122 -0.21 26.11 -27.94
C ALA A 122 0.82 25.85 -26.84
N GLU A 123 2.03 25.51 -27.26
CA GLU A 123 3.17 25.39 -26.38
C GLU A 123 3.46 26.77 -25.78
N GLY A 124 3.09 26.96 -24.51
CA GLY A 124 3.43 28.16 -23.75
C GLY A 124 2.23 28.77 -23.05
N GLU A 125 1.93 28.24 -21.87
CA GLU A 125 1.25 28.83 -20.70
C GLU A 125 0.51 27.69 -19.98
N GLU A 126 1.28 26.87 -19.26
CA GLU A 126 0.71 26.04 -18.20
C GLU A 126 0.29 27.01 -17.08
N GLU A 127 -0.91 27.57 -17.19
CA GLU A 127 -1.55 28.26 -16.08
C GLU A 127 -1.58 27.30 -14.89
N GLU A 128 -0.85 27.65 -13.84
CA GLU A 128 -0.94 27.00 -12.53
C GLU A 128 -2.42 27.00 -12.15
N GLN A 129 -3.08 25.86 -12.30
CA GLN A 129 -4.43 25.66 -11.80
C GLN A 129 -4.36 25.70 -10.28
N ASP A 130 -4.38 26.91 -9.73
CA ASP A 130 -4.56 27.17 -8.31
C ASP A 130 -5.89 26.52 -7.91
N VAL A 131 -5.79 25.32 -7.34
CA VAL A 131 -6.93 24.59 -6.82
C VAL A 131 -7.56 25.48 -5.75
N SER A 132 -8.65 26.14 -6.11
CA SER A 132 -9.25 27.22 -5.31
C SER A 132 -9.47 26.73 -3.87
N LEU A 133 -9.17 27.58 -2.88
CA LEU A 133 -9.30 27.24 -1.46
C LEU A 133 -10.70 26.71 -1.10
N GLU A 134 -11.72 27.13 -1.87
CA GLU A 134 -13.11 26.68 -1.80
C GLU A 134 -13.27 25.17 -2.03
N THR A 135 -12.43 24.56 -2.86
CA THR A 135 -12.44 23.09 -3.05
C THR A 135 -11.86 22.35 -1.84
N ARG A 136 -11.05 23.02 -1.01
CA ARG A 136 -10.51 22.49 0.26
C ARG A 136 -11.43 22.75 1.46
N ASN A 137 -12.70 23.06 1.20
CA ASN A 137 -13.70 23.20 2.25
C ASN A 137 -13.90 21.89 3.04
N ARG A 138 -13.72 21.96 4.36
CA ARG A 138 -13.77 20.79 5.25
C ARG A 138 -15.09 20.05 5.14
N GLU A 139 -16.20 20.77 5.05
CA GLU A 139 -17.55 20.21 4.95
C GLU A 139 -17.71 19.37 3.68
N ASN A 140 -17.27 19.90 2.54
CA ASN A 140 -17.32 19.20 1.25
C ASN A 140 -16.44 17.95 1.25
N MET A 141 -15.25 18.03 1.86
CA MET A 141 -14.31 16.92 1.92
C MET A 141 -14.65 15.88 3.00
N GLN A 142 -15.53 16.20 3.96
CA GLN A 142 -15.77 15.36 5.14
C GLN A 142 -16.23 13.96 4.77
N ALA A 143 -17.12 13.83 3.78
CA ALA A 143 -17.63 12.54 3.33
C ALA A 143 -16.52 11.64 2.75
N ALA A 144 -15.54 12.23 2.06
CA ALA A 144 -14.41 11.51 1.46
C ALA A 144 -13.28 11.22 2.48
N LEU A 145 -12.95 12.19 3.33
CA LEU A 145 -11.86 12.09 4.30
C LEU A 145 -12.25 11.26 5.54
N ASP A 146 -13.48 11.37 6.02
CA ASP A 146 -13.97 10.72 7.23
C ASP A 146 -15.32 10.02 6.99
N PRO A 147 -15.34 8.91 6.24
CA PRO A 147 -16.58 8.17 5.96
C PRO A 147 -17.19 7.51 7.20
N ARG A 148 -16.43 7.37 8.30
CA ARG A 148 -16.87 6.67 9.53
C ARG A 148 -16.46 7.44 10.80
N PRO A 149 -17.10 8.59 11.09
CA PRO A 149 -16.68 9.49 12.16
C PRO A 149 -16.72 8.83 13.55
N GLN A 150 -17.75 8.05 13.86
CA GLN A 150 -17.86 7.38 15.17
C GLN A 150 -16.72 6.39 15.44
N ALA A 151 -16.25 5.68 14.41
CA ALA A 151 -15.14 4.75 14.53
C ALA A 151 -13.82 5.50 14.81
N ARG A 152 -13.62 6.63 14.11
CA ARG A 152 -12.49 7.54 14.36
C ARG A 152 -12.51 8.08 15.78
N THR A 153 -13.63 8.59 16.30
CA THR A 153 -13.74 9.10 17.67
C THR A 153 -13.40 8.03 18.73
N ARG A 154 -13.88 6.78 18.55
CA ARG A 154 -13.52 5.66 19.45
C ARG A 154 -12.03 5.36 19.42
N TRP A 155 -11.42 5.41 18.24
CA TRP A 155 -9.98 5.21 18.07
C TRP A 155 -9.17 6.36 18.69
N GLU A 156 -9.57 7.62 18.47
CA GLU A 156 -8.97 8.81 19.06
C GLU A 156 -8.98 8.73 20.60
N ARG A 157 -10.15 8.42 21.19
CA ARG A 157 -10.27 8.17 22.64
C ARG A 157 -9.29 7.10 23.12
N LYS A 158 -9.16 6.00 22.38
CA LYS A 158 -8.22 4.91 22.72
C LYS A 158 -6.76 5.39 22.65
N MET A 159 -6.39 6.20 21.65
CA MET A 159 -5.04 6.76 21.54
C MET A 159 -4.73 7.74 22.68
N VAL A 160 -5.66 8.65 22.99
CA VAL A 160 -5.53 9.62 24.10
C VAL A 160 -5.36 8.90 25.45
N VAL A 161 -6.18 7.88 25.73
CA VAL A 161 -6.03 7.09 26.96
C VAL A 161 -4.66 6.39 27.02
N ARG A 162 -4.14 5.89 25.88
CA ARG A 162 -2.82 5.26 25.82
C ARG A 162 -1.71 6.27 26.09
N GLU A 163 -1.82 7.48 25.54
CA GLU A 163 -0.87 8.57 25.75
C GLU A 163 -0.85 9.01 27.22
N ILE A 164 -2.02 9.22 27.82
CA ILE A 164 -2.15 9.54 29.25
C ILE A 164 -1.51 8.45 30.11
N ARG A 165 -1.75 7.16 29.80
CA ARG A 165 -1.13 6.04 30.53
C ARG A 165 0.40 6.04 30.43
N ARG A 166 0.96 6.45 29.30
CA ARG A 166 2.42 6.61 29.10
C ARG A 166 2.97 7.90 29.68
N ARG A 167 2.11 8.81 30.19
CA ARG A 167 2.49 10.11 30.75
C ARG A 167 3.34 10.94 29.77
N GLY A 168 3.01 10.89 28.49
CA GLY A 168 3.73 11.61 27.43
C GLY A 168 5.07 10.99 27.00
N ARG A 169 5.47 9.82 27.52
CA ARG A 169 6.68 9.13 27.08
C ARG A 169 6.50 8.53 25.68
N LEU A 170 7.30 8.98 24.73
CA LEU A 170 7.30 8.47 23.35
C LEU A 170 8.15 7.21 23.23
N SER A 171 7.69 6.27 22.41
CA SER A 171 8.55 5.18 21.98
C SER A 171 9.58 5.69 20.96
N LYS A 172 10.71 4.98 20.82
CA LYS A 172 11.70 5.29 19.78
C LYS A 172 11.08 5.32 18.38
N THR A 173 10.13 4.43 18.10
CA THR A 173 9.41 4.40 16.82
C THR A 173 8.55 5.65 16.60
N GLU A 174 7.85 6.13 17.63
CA GLU A 174 7.06 7.35 17.57
C GLU A 174 7.94 8.59 17.40
N GLN A 175 9.09 8.62 18.06
CA GLN A 175 10.06 9.71 17.89
C GLN A 175 10.62 9.75 16.46
N VAL A 176 10.99 8.59 15.90
CA VAL A 176 11.48 8.49 14.51
C VAL A 176 10.41 8.93 13.52
N MET A 177 9.17 8.43 13.64
CA MET A 177 8.08 8.83 12.74
C MET A 177 7.71 10.32 12.79
N ARG A 178 7.99 10.99 13.93
CA ARG A 178 7.76 12.44 14.08
C ARG A 178 8.90 13.29 13.54
N THR A 179 10.12 12.78 13.55
CA THR A 179 11.34 13.55 13.24
C THR A 179 11.87 13.29 11.84
N GLU A 180 11.71 12.07 11.33
CA GLU A 180 12.23 11.66 10.03
C GLU A 180 11.10 11.57 9.01
N ARG A 181 11.32 12.17 7.85
CA ARG A 181 10.39 12.03 6.72
C ARG A 181 10.67 10.71 6.01
N GLU A 182 9.60 10.02 5.63
CA GLU A 182 9.65 8.88 4.71
C GLU A 182 8.56 9.01 3.63
N SER A 183 8.83 8.47 2.45
CA SER A 183 7.89 8.45 1.33
C SER A 183 7.93 7.08 0.67
N LEU A 184 6.81 6.36 0.76
CA LEU A 184 6.63 5.07 0.10
C LEU A 184 5.96 5.31 -1.25
N SER A 185 6.68 4.99 -2.33
CA SER A 185 6.14 5.03 -3.69
C SER A 185 6.04 3.64 -4.28
N LYS A 186 4.91 3.33 -4.92
CA LYS A 186 4.67 2.05 -5.60
C LYS A 186 4.46 2.33 -7.09
N SER A 187 5.14 1.58 -7.94
CA SER A 187 5.02 1.72 -9.39
C SER A 187 3.73 1.11 -9.93
N HIS A 188 3.41 1.46 -11.17
CA HIS A 188 2.48 0.66 -11.97
C HIS A 188 3.04 -0.74 -12.24
N TRP A 189 2.24 -1.58 -12.90
CA TRP A 189 2.67 -2.91 -13.31
C TRP A 189 3.62 -2.83 -14.50
N PHE A 190 4.84 -3.34 -14.33
CA PHE A 190 5.82 -3.55 -15.38
C PHE A 190 5.61 -4.92 -16.02
N LYS A 191 5.79 -5.02 -17.34
CA LYS A 191 5.79 -6.29 -18.08
C LYS A 191 7.12 -7.02 -17.91
N THR A 192 7.39 -7.50 -16.71
CA THR A 192 8.62 -8.22 -16.39
C THR A 192 8.38 -9.19 -15.24
N SER A 193 9.38 -10.04 -14.95
CA SER A 193 9.34 -10.99 -13.85
C SER A 193 10.09 -10.47 -12.64
N ILE A 194 9.76 -11.00 -11.46
CA ILE A 194 10.42 -10.63 -10.20
C ILE A 194 11.92 -10.93 -10.27
N LYS A 195 12.29 -12.02 -10.93
CA LYS A 195 13.70 -12.43 -11.10
C LYS A 195 14.48 -11.47 -11.99
N LYS A 196 13.82 -10.83 -12.96
CA LYS A 196 14.46 -9.85 -13.87
C LYS A 196 14.52 -8.45 -13.25
N LEU A 197 13.49 -8.05 -12.51
CA LEU A 197 13.43 -6.73 -11.87
C LEU A 197 14.19 -6.67 -10.54
N GLY A 198 14.27 -7.78 -9.80
CA GLY A 198 14.96 -7.87 -8.51
C GLY A 198 16.42 -7.41 -8.53
N PRO A 199 17.24 -7.78 -9.52
CA PRO A 199 18.61 -7.24 -9.67
C PRO A 199 18.66 -5.72 -9.77
N LEU A 200 17.75 -5.08 -10.51
CA LEU A 200 17.67 -3.62 -10.62
C LEU A 200 17.30 -2.97 -9.29
N ALA A 201 16.31 -3.54 -8.58
CA ALA A 201 15.92 -3.05 -7.25
C ALA A 201 17.08 -3.09 -6.25
N ARG A 202 17.87 -4.18 -6.26
CA ARG A 202 19.08 -4.31 -5.43
C ARG A 202 20.19 -3.33 -5.83
N GLN A 203 20.33 -3.03 -7.13
CA GLN A 203 21.34 -2.11 -7.64
C GLN A 203 21.11 -0.66 -7.20
N ILE A 204 19.85 -0.25 -7.04
CA ILE A 204 19.47 1.12 -6.62
C ILE A 204 19.32 1.27 -5.10
N ALA A 205 19.10 0.17 -4.37
CA ALA A 205 18.94 0.20 -2.92
C ALA A 205 20.19 0.78 -2.24
N GLY A 206 20.02 1.77 -1.37
CA GLY A 206 21.11 2.42 -0.64
C GLY A 206 21.88 3.48 -1.44
N LYS A 207 21.50 3.78 -2.69
CA LYS A 207 22.05 4.91 -3.44
C LYS A 207 21.25 6.18 -3.20
N ASN A 208 21.87 7.32 -3.48
CA ASN A 208 21.15 8.60 -3.55
C ASN A 208 20.15 8.56 -4.70
N ILE A 209 19.05 9.31 -4.60
CA ILE A 209 17.99 9.25 -5.63
C ILE A 209 18.52 9.65 -7.01
N ASP A 210 19.38 10.68 -7.07
CA ASP A 210 19.94 11.19 -8.32
C ASP A 210 20.97 10.23 -8.92
N GLU A 211 21.80 9.60 -8.08
CA GLU A 211 22.70 8.53 -8.51
C GLU A 211 21.91 7.32 -9.05
N ALA A 212 20.80 6.96 -8.41
CA ALA A 212 19.95 5.87 -8.88
C ALA A 212 19.30 6.19 -10.23
N ILE A 213 18.83 7.42 -10.44
CA ILE A 213 18.29 7.90 -11.73
C ILE A 213 19.38 7.82 -12.80
N LEU A 214 20.59 8.31 -12.51
CA LEU A 214 21.74 8.23 -13.42
C LEU A 214 22.06 6.77 -13.78
N GLN A 215 22.08 5.88 -12.79
CA GLN A 215 22.35 4.44 -13.00
C GLN A 215 21.29 3.77 -13.86
N MET A 216 20.01 4.14 -13.72
CA MET A 216 18.94 3.61 -14.57
C MET A 216 19.00 4.18 -15.98
N ARG A 217 19.40 5.45 -16.15
CA ARG A 217 19.57 6.11 -17.45
C ARG A 217 20.59 5.39 -18.33
N PHE A 218 21.71 4.95 -17.75
CA PHE A 218 22.78 4.24 -18.47
C PHE A 218 22.65 2.72 -18.43
N SER A 219 21.58 2.18 -17.85
CA SER A 219 21.38 0.73 -17.78
C SER A 219 20.90 0.16 -19.11
N LYS A 220 21.52 -0.93 -19.55
CA LYS A 220 21.16 -1.64 -20.80
C LYS A 220 19.86 -2.45 -20.69
N LYS A 221 19.25 -2.53 -19.50
CA LYS A 221 18.08 -3.39 -19.26
C LYS A 221 16.81 -2.67 -19.69
N LYS A 222 15.93 -3.32 -20.46
CA LYS A 222 14.64 -2.76 -20.90
C LYS A 222 13.82 -2.18 -19.74
N ALA A 223 13.70 -2.93 -18.64
CA ALA A 223 12.95 -2.51 -17.47
C ALA A 223 13.56 -1.29 -16.73
N ALA A 224 14.80 -0.88 -17.04
CA ALA A 224 15.41 0.28 -16.40
C ALA A 224 14.75 1.60 -16.83
N LYS A 225 14.17 1.65 -18.04
CA LYS A 225 13.41 2.82 -18.49
C LYS A 225 12.18 3.06 -17.60
N ASP A 226 11.35 2.04 -17.41
CA ASP A 226 10.17 2.12 -16.54
C ASP A 226 10.55 2.42 -15.07
N VAL A 227 11.69 1.89 -14.60
CA VAL A 227 12.20 2.18 -13.26
C VAL A 227 12.69 3.63 -13.14
N LEU A 228 13.34 4.17 -14.18
CA LEU A 228 13.75 5.58 -14.22
C LEU A 228 12.54 6.51 -14.08
N GLU A 229 11.52 6.29 -14.90
CA GLU A 229 10.27 7.06 -14.86
C GLU A 229 9.62 6.97 -13.47
N HIS A 230 9.60 5.77 -12.88
CA HIS A 230 9.10 5.58 -11.52
C HIS A 230 9.93 6.32 -10.46
N LEU A 231 11.26 6.36 -10.58
CA LEU A 231 12.13 7.07 -9.63
C LEU A 231 11.95 8.59 -9.73
N GLN A 232 11.78 9.14 -10.93
CA GLN A 232 11.45 10.55 -11.12
C GLN A 232 10.11 10.89 -10.48
N HIS A 233 9.08 10.09 -10.74
CA HIS A 233 7.77 10.26 -10.10
C HIS A 233 7.87 10.14 -8.57
N ALA A 234 8.63 9.17 -8.05
CA ALA A 234 8.83 9.00 -6.61
C ALA A 234 9.54 10.20 -5.97
N LYS A 235 10.55 10.77 -6.65
CA LYS A 235 11.24 12.00 -6.22
C LYS A 235 10.24 13.16 -6.13
N ASN A 236 9.45 13.39 -7.18
CA ASN A 236 8.46 14.47 -7.21
C ASN A 236 7.42 14.30 -6.09
N VAL A 237 6.89 13.09 -5.90
CA VAL A 237 5.95 12.79 -4.80
C VAL A 237 6.59 13.02 -3.44
N ALA A 238 7.85 12.63 -3.24
CA ALA A 238 8.55 12.85 -1.97
C ALA A 238 8.77 14.33 -1.66
N VAL A 239 9.14 15.13 -2.66
CA VAL A 239 9.32 16.58 -2.51
C VAL A 239 7.97 17.25 -2.21
N VAL A 240 6.94 16.99 -3.02
CA VAL A 240 5.65 17.67 -2.89
C VAL A 240 4.85 17.21 -1.67
N ARG A 241 4.73 15.89 -1.45
CA ARG A 241 3.87 15.35 -0.39
C ARG A 241 4.56 15.33 0.97
N SER A 242 5.83 14.94 1.00
CA SER A 242 6.57 14.77 2.25
C SER A 242 7.49 15.96 2.57
N GLY A 243 7.70 16.91 1.64
CA GLY A 243 8.56 18.07 1.86
C GLY A 243 10.04 17.72 1.95
N MET A 244 10.49 16.65 1.28
CA MET A 244 11.88 16.20 1.36
C MET A 244 12.81 16.98 0.43
N GLY A 245 14.08 17.12 0.80
CA GLY A 245 15.12 17.69 -0.08
C GLY A 245 14.99 19.19 -0.36
N LEU A 246 14.24 19.92 0.48
CA LEU A 246 14.04 21.37 0.37
C LEU A 246 14.99 22.18 1.26
N GLY A 247 15.92 21.53 1.97
CA GLY A 247 16.83 22.19 2.92
C GLY A 247 17.74 23.24 2.27
N ALA A 248 18.20 22.98 1.04
CA ALA A 248 19.04 23.91 0.30
C ALA A 248 18.35 25.25 -0.03
N ALA A 249 17.03 25.22 -0.29
CA ALA A 249 16.25 26.43 -0.59
C ALA A 249 15.85 27.19 0.69
N ALA A 250 15.75 26.50 1.83
CA ALA A 250 15.37 27.08 3.11
C ALA A 250 16.50 27.88 3.80
N GLY A 251 17.72 27.84 3.25
CA GLY A 251 18.87 28.58 3.80
C GLY A 251 19.40 28.01 5.11
N ASP A 252 19.04 26.76 5.46
CA ASP A 252 19.67 26.05 6.57
C ASP A 252 21.18 25.98 6.29
N GLU A 253 21.97 26.64 7.14
CA GLU A 253 23.41 26.82 6.96
C GLU A 253 24.09 25.49 6.61
N ALA A 254 24.95 25.52 5.59
CA ALA A 254 25.71 24.37 5.12
C ALA A 254 26.42 23.69 6.30
N GLN A 255 25.82 22.61 6.80
CA GLN A 255 26.40 21.85 7.90
C GLN A 255 27.74 21.29 7.44
N LYS A 256 28.68 21.19 8.39
CA LYS A 256 29.97 20.56 8.11
C LYS A 256 29.72 19.15 7.58
N PRO A 257 30.39 18.74 6.49
CA PRO A 257 30.15 17.44 5.88
C PRO A 257 30.43 16.33 6.90
N ILE A 258 29.47 15.42 7.08
CA ILE A 258 29.54 14.35 8.06
C ILE A 258 29.98 13.06 7.35
N SER A 259 31.14 12.53 7.76
CA SER A 259 31.59 11.21 7.31
C SER A 259 30.89 10.12 8.12
N ILE A 260 30.05 9.32 7.48
CA ILE A 260 29.35 8.19 8.10
C ILE A 260 29.82 6.85 7.51
N VAL A 261 29.64 5.79 8.31
CA VAL A 261 29.81 4.41 7.85
C VAL A 261 28.43 3.76 7.72
N SER A 262 28.09 3.30 6.52
CA SER A 262 26.85 2.59 6.23
C SER A 262 26.81 1.22 6.91
N LYS A 263 25.63 0.59 7.01
CA LYS A 263 25.50 -0.75 7.60
C LYS A 263 26.30 -1.82 6.82
N SER A 264 26.50 -1.60 5.52
CA SER A 264 27.34 -2.43 4.64
C SER A 264 28.84 -2.25 4.87
N GLY A 265 29.27 -1.25 5.64
CA GLY A 265 30.69 -0.88 5.82
C GLY A 265 31.19 0.20 4.86
N GLU A 266 30.40 0.61 3.87
CA GLU A 266 30.74 1.69 2.94
C GLU A 266 30.81 3.04 3.65
N ARG A 267 31.91 3.77 3.46
CA ARG A 267 32.09 5.13 3.97
C ARG A 267 31.46 6.14 3.01
N LYS A 268 30.66 7.06 3.54
CA LYS A 268 29.99 8.11 2.76
C LYS A 268 30.17 9.45 3.46
N THR A 269 30.41 10.49 2.68
CA THR A 269 30.45 11.89 3.15
C THR A 269 29.13 12.56 2.77
N ILE A 270 28.32 12.87 3.78
CA ILE A 270 27.04 13.56 3.60
C ILE A 270 27.30 15.06 3.72
N THR A 271 27.01 15.79 2.64
CA THR A 271 27.09 17.26 2.62
C THR A 271 25.74 17.88 3.01
N ASP A 272 24.64 17.35 2.45
CA ASP A 272 23.28 17.80 2.75
C ASP A 272 22.49 16.69 3.49
N PRO A 273 22.06 16.91 4.76
CA PRO A 273 21.27 15.94 5.52
C PRO A 273 19.84 15.76 5.00
N THR A 274 19.32 16.72 4.22
CA THR A 274 17.97 16.66 3.65
C THR A 274 17.93 15.91 2.31
N SER A 275 19.09 15.59 1.75
CA SER A 275 19.20 14.88 0.49
C SER A 275 18.49 13.51 0.55
N ILE A 276 17.81 13.17 -0.55
CA ILE A 276 16.94 12.00 -0.62
C ILE A 276 17.74 10.79 -1.07
N TYR A 277 17.57 9.68 -0.36
CA TYR A 277 18.13 8.40 -0.76
C TYR A 277 17.09 7.28 -0.74
N ILE A 278 17.41 6.20 -1.46
CA ILE A 278 16.60 5.00 -1.48
C ILE A 278 16.98 4.14 -0.27
N SER A 279 16.14 4.15 0.77
CA SER A 279 16.34 3.33 1.96
C SER A 279 16.13 1.85 1.67
N GLN A 280 15.02 1.54 1.00
CA GLN A 280 14.65 0.18 0.64
C GLN A 280 14.04 0.17 -0.76
N ALA A 281 14.30 -0.90 -1.50
CA ALA A 281 13.65 -1.16 -2.77
C ALA A 281 13.34 -2.65 -2.88
N TRP A 282 12.08 -2.99 -3.20
CA TRP A 282 11.66 -4.38 -3.35
C TRP A 282 10.62 -4.53 -4.46
N VAL A 283 10.47 -5.76 -4.94
CA VAL A 283 9.59 -6.08 -6.07
C VAL A 283 8.42 -6.92 -5.59
N ASN A 284 7.22 -6.55 -6.02
CA ASN A 284 5.99 -7.28 -5.76
C ASN A 284 5.53 -8.04 -7.01
N ARG A 285 4.83 -9.16 -6.77
CA ARG A 285 4.19 -9.95 -7.81
C ARG A 285 2.90 -9.27 -8.26
N GLY A 286 2.70 -9.15 -9.56
CA GLY A 286 1.44 -8.71 -10.16
C GLY A 286 0.62 -9.89 -10.70
N PRO A 287 -0.50 -9.58 -11.39
CA PRO A 287 -1.31 -10.60 -12.05
C PRO A 287 -0.50 -11.31 -13.15
N TYR A 288 -0.84 -12.57 -13.43
CA TYR A 288 -0.27 -13.32 -14.55
C TYR A 288 -1.22 -13.24 -15.74
N GLY A 289 -0.66 -13.09 -16.94
CA GLY A 289 -1.40 -13.45 -18.15
C GLY A 289 -1.43 -14.97 -18.31
N VAL A 290 -2.17 -15.43 -19.33
CA VAL A 290 -2.34 -16.83 -19.66
C VAL A 290 -2.13 -16.98 -21.16
N ASP A 291 -1.11 -17.74 -21.55
CA ASP A 291 -0.83 -18.09 -22.94
C ASP A 291 -0.64 -19.61 -23.06
N TYR A 292 -0.86 -20.17 -24.25
CA TYR A 292 -0.69 -21.60 -24.53
C TYR A 292 0.58 -21.85 -25.34
N ASP A 293 1.37 -22.83 -24.90
CA ASP A 293 2.62 -23.26 -25.54
C ASP A 293 2.42 -24.64 -26.16
N HIS A 294 2.18 -24.63 -27.47
CA HIS A 294 1.92 -25.83 -28.26
C HIS A 294 3.23 -26.54 -28.55
N ARG A 295 3.39 -27.75 -28.01
CA ARG A 295 4.58 -28.60 -28.18
C ARG A 295 4.25 -29.78 -29.10
N ALA A 296 5.31 -30.48 -29.51
CA ALA A 296 5.17 -31.71 -30.30
C ALA A 296 4.35 -32.77 -29.54
N ARG A 297 3.81 -33.74 -30.28
CA ARG A 297 3.04 -34.88 -29.72
C ARG A 297 1.78 -34.46 -28.94
N GLY A 298 1.11 -33.38 -29.35
CA GLY A 298 -0.17 -32.95 -28.77
C GLY A 298 -0.07 -32.41 -27.33
N GLN A 299 1.14 -32.11 -26.83
CA GLN A 299 1.32 -31.53 -25.50
C GLN A 299 1.09 -30.01 -25.55
N ILE A 300 0.22 -29.50 -24.67
CA ILE A 300 -0.04 -28.06 -24.54
C ILE A 300 0.29 -27.64 -23.11
N ASN A 301 1.32 -26.81 -22.97
CA ASN A 301 1.71 -26.24 -21.68
C ASN A 301 1.08 -24.87 -21.48
N LEU A 302 0.88 -24.47 -20.23
CA LEU A 302 0.37 -23.14 -19.89
C LEU A 302 1.54 -22.18 -19.60
N LEU A 303 1.75 -21.20 -20.47
CA LEU A 303 2.64 -20.08 -20.22
C LEU A 303 1.96 -19.05 -19.32
N ARG A 304 2.69 -18.57 -18.32
CA ARG A 304 2.23 -17.54 -17.37
C ARG A 304 3.10 -16.30 -17.49
N PRO A 305 2.86 -15.41 -18.47
CA PRO A 305 3.62 -14.17 -18.59
C PRO A 305 3.39 -13.26 -17.37
N PRO A 306 4.45 -12.90 -16.63
CA PRO A 306 4.33 -12.14 -15.38
C PRO A 306 4.15 -10.64 -15.62
N TYR A 307 3.46 -10.00 -14.66
CA TYR A 307 3.57 -8.59 -14.37
C TYR A 307 4.12 -8.39 -12.95
N THR A 308 4.84 -7.31 -12.71
CA THR A 308 5.42 -7.00 -11.39
C THR A 308 5.43 -5.51 -11.12
N SER A 309 5.41 -5.10 -9.86
CA SER A 309 5.60 -3.69 -9.47
C SER A 309 6.85 -3.54 -8.61
N LEU A 310 7.47 -2.37 -8.66
CA LEU A 310 8.56 -1.95 -7.78
C LEU A 310 7.98 -1.06 -6.68
N SER A 311 8.42 -1.26 -5.45
CA SER A 311 8.15 -0.36 -4.33
C SER A 311 9.46 0.18 -3.81
N VAL A 312 9.52 1.50 -3.64
CA VAL A 312 10.70 2.25 -3.20
C VAL A 312 10.32 3.05 -1.96
N LEU A 313 11.11 2.90 -0.90
CA LEU A 313 11.02 3.70 0.33
C LEU A 313 12.13 4.76 0.28
N LEU A 314 11.73 6.01 0.13
CA LEU A 314 12.61 7.17 0.15
C LEU A 314 12.69 7.75 1.56
N LYS A 315 13.89 8.12 1.97
CA LYS A 315 14.18 8.80 3.24
C LYS A 315 15.23 9.89 3.01
N GLU A 316 15.38 10.77 3.99
CA GLU A 316 16.44 11.78 4.02
C GLU A 316 17.71 11.24 4.69
N GLU A 317 18.88 11.75 4.29
CA GLU A 317 20.17 11.35 4.89
C GLU A 317 20.26 11.57 6.41
N HIS A 318 19.41 12.42 6.99
CA HIS A 318 19.22 12.54 8.44
C HIS A 318 18.99 11.16 9.12
N THR A 319 18.22 10.27 8.49
CA THR A 319 18.01 8.90 8.97
C THR A 319 19.33 8.13 9.04
N ARG A 320 20.21 8.25 8.04
CA ARG A 320 21.50 7.55 8.03
C ARG A 320 22.43 8.07 9.11
N ILE A 321 22.45 9.39 9.31
CA ILE A 321 23.23 10.04 10.37
C ILE A 321 22.79 9.50 11.73
N ARG A 322 21.47 9.46 12.01
CA ARG A 322 20.95 8.87 13.24
C ARG A 322 21.34 7.40 13.38
N GLU A 323 21.12 6.58 12.34
CA GLU A 323 21.44 5.15 12.40
C GLU A 323 22.92 4.88 12.64
N TRP A 324 23.79 5.72 12.08
CA TRP A 324 25.23 5.67 12.32
C TRP A 324 25.57 6.07 13.76
N GLN A 325 25.03 7.19 14.27
CA GLN A 325 25.20 7.61 15.67
C GLN A 325 24.69 6.56 16.66
N ASP A 326 23.52 5.96 16.40
CA ASP A 326 22.97 4.87 17.19
C ASP A 326 23.94 3.66 17.22
N ARG A 327 24.55 3.34 16.08
CA ARG A 327 25.51 2.25 15.95
C ARG A 327 26.82 2.56 16.67
N GLU A 328 27.35 3.76 16.53
CA GLU A 328 28.54 4.21 17.25
C GLU A 328 28.31 4.24 18.75
N ASN A 329 27.19 4.80 19.21
CA ASN A 329 26.83 4.84 20.63
C ASN A 329 26.69 3.44 21.22
N THR A 330 26.04 2.52 20.49
CA THR A 330 25.95 1.12 20.92
C THR A 330 27.29 0.41 20.88
N ALA A 331 28.13 0.66 19.88
CA ALA A 331 29.49 0.12 19.81
C ALA A 331 30.38 0.65 20.94
N GLN A 332 30.33 1.94 21.24
CA GLN A 332 31.05 2.56 22.36
C GLN A 332 30.59 1.99 23.69
N ARG A 333 29.27 1.84 23.92
CA ARG A 333 28.76 1.16 25.11
C ARG A 333 29.29 -0.26 25.21
N LYS A 334 29.25 -1.03 24.12
CA LYS A 334 29.81 -2.39 24.09
C LYS A 334 31.31 -2.44 24.36
N ARG A 335 32.10 -1.50 23.80
CA ARG A 335 33.54 -1.39 24.05
C ARG A 335 33.85 -1.06 25.51
N LYS A 336 33.05 -0.18 26.12
CA LYS A 336 33.19 0.18 27.54
C LYS A 336 32.80 -0.97 28.46
N THR A 337 31.74 -1.72 28.14
CA THR A 337 31.26 -2.83 28.99
C THR A 337 32.03 -4.14 28.76
N HIS A 338 32.46 -4.40 27.52
CA HIS A 338 33.24 -5.56 27.09
C HIS A 338 34.63 -5.09 26.66
N LEU A 339 35.28 -4.32 27.52
CA LEU A 339 36.70 -4.03 27.32
C LEU A 339 37.44 -5.36 27.47
N TRP A 340 38.21 -5.74 26.45
CA TRP A 340 39.00 -6.95 26.53
C TRP A 340 40.05 -6.79 27.64
N THR A 341 40.03 -7.71 28.60
CA THR A 341 41.01 -7.81 29.69
C THR A 341 41.79 -9.10 29.55
N GLN A 342 43.05 -9.10 29.98
CA GLN A 342 43.92 -10.28 29.88
C GLN A 342 43.36 -11.45 30.70
N LEU A 343 42.87 -11.17 31.91
CA LEU A 343 42.20 -12.13 32.79
C LEU A 343 40.78 -11.64 33.08
N PRO A 344 39.76 -12.11 32.32
CA PRO A 344 38.37 -11.73 32.58
C PRO A 344 37.77 -12.56 33.71
N ASP A 345 37.08 -11.90 34.64
CA ASP A 345 36.29 -12.54 35.70
C ASP A 345 35.04 -13.19 35.10
N ARG A 346 35.20 -14.41 34.59
CA ARG A 346 34.08 -15.21 34.07
C ARG A 346 33.29 -15.75 35.25
N LYS A 347 31.97 -15.55 35.22
CA LYS A 347 31.08 -16.16 36.22
C LYS A 347 31.24 -17.68 36.20
N ILE A 348 31.40 -18.28 37.38
CA ILE A 348 31.30 -19.73 37.55
C ILE A 348 29.83 -20.09 37.35
N SER A 349 29.51 -20.79 36.26
CA SER A 349 28.12 -21.08 35.88
C SER A 349 27.53 -22.30 36.57
N ALA A 350 28.36 -23.11 37.24
CA ALA A 350 27.93 -24.28 37.99
C ALA A 350 27.82 -23.94 39.48
N GLN A 351 26.80 -24.49 40.14
CA GLN A 351 26.59 -24.33 41.57
C GLN A 351 26.70 -25.70 42.25
N ASN A 352 27.64 -25.82 43.18
CA ASN A 352 27.76 -26.96 44.08
C ASN A 352 27.19 -26.58 45.45
N GLN A 353 26.66 -27.55 46.20
CA GLN A 353 26.15 -27.34 47.56
C GLN A 353 27.24 -27.31 48.63
N TYR A 354 28.51 -27.30 48.21
CA TYR A 354 29.69 -27.25 49.07
C TYR A 354 30.75 -26.34 48.43
N TYR A 355 31.61 -25.77 49.27
CA TYR A 355 32.72 -24.93 48.82
C TYR A 355 33.84 -25.79 48.20
N SER A 356 34.44 -25.31 47.12
CA SER A 356 35.43 -26.05 46.31
C SER A 356 36.54 -25.12 45.78
N TRP A 357 36.94 -24.15 46.62
CA TRP A 357 37.87 -23.05 46.35
C TRP A 357 38.98 -23.35 45.34
#